data_AF-A0A8H6UB00-F1
#
_entry.id   AF-A0A8H6UB00-F1
#
_cell.length_a   1.000
_cell.length_b   1.000
_cell.length_c   1.000
_cell.angle_alpha   90.00
_cell.angle_beta   90.00
_cell.angle_gamma   90.00
#
_symmetry.space_group_name_H-M   'P 1'
#
loop_
_entity.id
_entity.type
_entity.pdbx_description
1 polymer ?
#
loop_
_entity_poly.entity_id
_entity_poly.type
_entity_poly.pdbx_seq_one_letter_code
_entity_poly.pdbx_strand_id
1 'polypeptide(L)'
;MKFAIWSGLLALSNALAAPHSVRQSNFAHPGLLHTAADFSRITSRVDSKAEPWLTGWYKLTNSTYRNLNYNPSPQAIVYRGSDGTHSQNYASLYRDIAAAYVMAIYWKVTSDTAYANKATSILDAWASTLTGISGSSDQFLAAGIYGYEIANAAEIMRSYSGWPAQNVARFKDMMVKVFYPLNHIFLVQHNGAKIDHYWANWDLCNIASIMSIGILTDNRTMYNEGVNYFKTAAGNGQIEKAIWKLYQVDGQTLGQGQEAGRDQGHAMLDFALLGVIAQTAYNQGDDLFAYLDSRILAGAEYVAKYNLGYDVPYTTYTNSDVTQTVISSNSRGDIRPMWELLYNHYGVLKRLNGRYTKQYRDLVVQNGGGAEGGGGNYGPNSGGYDQLGFGTLMYTL
;
A
#
# COMPACT_ATOMS: atom_id res chain seq x y z
N MET A 1 -59.85 45.28 -2.35
CA MET A 1 -59.38 44.41 -3.45
C MET A 1 -58.63 45.27 -4.46
N LYS A 2 -57.29 45.21 -4.46
CA LYS A 2 -56.37 45.52 -5.58
C LYS A 2 -54.95 45.30 -5.07
N PHE A 3 -54.34 44.23 -5.56
CA PHE A 3 -52.99 43.77 -5.23
C PHE A 3 -51.95 44.64 -5.92
N ALA A 4 -50.88 44.99 -5.20
CA ALA A 4 -49.66 45.56 -5.75
C ALA A 4 -48.64 44.44 -5.98
N ILE A 5 -48.15 44.32 -7.22
CA ILE A 5 -47.13 43.35 -7.64
C ILE A 5 -45.77 44.02 -7.45
N TRP A 6 -44.91 43.41 -6.64
CA TRP A 6 -43.49 43.76 -6.53
C TRP A 6 -42.67 42.82 -7.40
N SER A 7 -41.99 43.38 -8.40
CA SER A 7 -40.99 42.74 -9.25
C SER A 7 -39.65 42.60 -8.50
N GLY A 8 -39.24 41.36 -8.23
CA GLY A 8 -37.93 41.03 -7.67
C GLY A 8 -36.88 40.84 -8.77
N LEU A 9 -35.80 41.61 -8.70
CA LEU A 9 -34.59 41.43 -9.50
C LEU A 9 -33.85 40.15 -9.07
N LEU A 10 -33.60 39.23 -9.99
CA LEU A 10 -32.59 38.18 -9.83
C LEU A 10 -31.19 38.78 -10.08
N ALA A 11 -30.36 38.81 -9.04
CA ALA A 11 -28.93 39.07 -9.16
C ALA A 11 -28.21 37.75 -9.52
N LEU A 12 -27.70 37.66 -10.75
CA LEU A 12 -26.75 36.63 -11.18
C LEU A 12 -25.37 36.98 -10.63
N SER A 13 -24.90 36.25 -9.62
CA SER A 13 -23.53 36.35 -9.13
C SER A 13 -22.59 35.56 -10.05
N ASN A 14 -21.85 36.28 -10.91
CA ASN A 14 -20.68 35.72 -11.58
C ASN A 14 -19.53 35.59 -10.58
N ALA A 15 -19.39 34.41 -9.97
CA ALA A 15 -18.18 34.05 -9.24
C ALA A 15 -17.07 33.76 -10.25
N LEU A 16 -16.24 34.77 -10.54
CA LEU A 16 -14.95 34.58 -11.19
C LEU A 16 -14.08 33.71 -10.29
N ALA A 17 -13.78 32.50 -10.76
CA ALA A 17 -12.86 31.58 -10.09
C ALA A 17 -11.49 32.27 -9.95
N ALA A 18 -11.07 32.50 -8.71
CA ALA A 18 -9.70 32.91 -8.42
C ALA A 18 -8.74 31.80 -8.91
N PRO A 19 -7.57 32.16 -9.46
CA PRO A 19 -6.58 31.17 -9.87
C PRO A 19 -6.20 30.32 -8.65
N HIS A 20 -6.22 28.99 -8.81
CA HIS A 20 -5.69 28.06 -7.82
C HIS A 20 -4.20 28.34 -7.65
N SER A 21 -3.86 29.20 -6.69
CA SER A 21 -2.52 29.25 -6.15
C SER A 21 -2.32 27.90 -5.45
N VAL A 22 -1.61 26.99 -6.12
CA VAL A 22 -1.11 25.77 -5.48
C VAL A 22 -0.15 26.23 -4.39
N ARG A 23 -0.66 26.45 -3.18
CA ARG A 23 0.19 26.40 -1.99
C ARG A 23 0.70 24.96 -1.97
N GLN A 24 1.97 24.81 -2.31
CA GLN A 24 2.70 23.57 -2.12
C GLN A 24 2.66 23.28 -0.61
N SER A 25 1.69 22.49 -0.17
CA SER A 25 1.63 22.07 1.23
C SER A 25 2.86 21.22 1.51
N ASN A 26 3.49 21.42 2.66
CA ASN A 26 4.49 20.48 3.15
C ASN A 26 3.81 19.12 3.36
N PHE A 27 4.56 18.03 3.18
CA PHE A 27 4.04 16.70 3.47
C PHE A 27 3.68 16.57 4.96
N ALA A 28 2.62 15.81 5.24
CA ALA A 28 2.27 15.41 6.60
C ALA A 28 3.19 14.27 7.06
N HIS A 29 3.68 14.36 8.30
CA HIS A 29 4.58 13.37 8.91
C HIS A 29 4.14 12.99 10.34
N PRO A 30 4.13 11.69 10.70
CA PRO A 30 4.16 10.57 9.76
C PRO A 30 2.94 10.63 8.83
N GLY A 31 3.11 10.30 7.55
CA GLY A 31 2.02 10.43 6.58
C GLY A 31 2.09 9.45 5.40
N LEU A 32 2.80 8.34 5.56
CA LEU A 32 2.69 7.19 4.66
C LEU A 32 1.41 6.40 4.97
N LEU A 33 1.50 5.14 5.39
CA LEU A 33 0.30 4.37 5.75
C LEU A 33 -0.36 4.81 7.05
N HIS A 34 0.43 5.35 7.99
CA HIS A 34 -0.04 5.72 9.33
C HIS A 34 0.28 7.16 9.67
N THR A 35 -0.69 7.81 10.30
CA THR A 35 -0.60 9.20 10.77
C THR A 35 -0.42 9.29 12.28
N ALA A 36 -0.11 10.48 12.78
CA ALA A 36 -0.11 10.75 14.22
C ALA A 36 -1.49 10.45 14.86
N ALA A 37 -2.58 10.75 14.15
CA ALA A 37 -3.93 10.49 14.62
C ALA A 37 -4.23 8.98 14.71
N ASP A 38 -3.69 8.17 13.79
CA ASP A 38 -3.81 6.71 13.85
C ASP A 38 -3.10 6.17 15.09
N PHE A 39 -1.87 6.63 15.38
CA PHE A 39 -1.17 6.23 16.59
C PHE A 39 -1.89 6.65 17.87
N SER A 40 -2.42 7.88 17.93
CA SER A 40 -3.25 8.30 19.07
C SER A 40 -4.51 7.42 19.23
N ARG A 41 -5.17 7.05 18.13
CA ARG A 41 -6.34 6.16 18.15
C ARG A 41 -5.96 4.80 18.71
N ILE A 42 -4.96 4.13 18.15
CA ILE A 42 -4.63 2.76 18.57
C ILE A 42 -4.09 2.72 20.01
N THR A 43 -3.30 3.71 20.45
CA THR A 43 -2.83 3.80 21.85
C THR A 43 -4.02 3.87 22.80
N SER A 44 -4.96 4.79 22.53
CA SER A 44 -6.17 4.92 23.37
C SER A 44 -6.99 3.62 23.41
N ARG A 45 -7.17 2.95 22.27
CA ARG A 45 -7.95 1.71 22.20
C ARG A 45 -7.26 0.56 22.94
N VAL A 46 -5.95 0.41 22.78
CA VAL A 46 -5.13 -0.60 23.48
C VAL A 46 -5.14 -0.37 24.99
N ASP A 47 -4.93 0.87 25.44
CA ASP A 47 -4.93 1.23 26.87
C ASP A 47 -6.31 0.95 27.52
N SER A 48 -7.38 1.22 26.78
CA SER A 48 -8.75 0.91 27.22
C SER A 48 -9.15 -0.56 27.09
N LYS A 49 -8.26 -1.43 26.58
CA LYS A 49 -8.53 -2.85 26.30
C LYS A 49 -9.74 -3.06 25.39
N ALA A 50 -9.92 -2.18 24.40
CA ALA A 50 -11.07 -2.22 23.50
C ALA A 50 -10.84 -3.24 22.37
N GLU A 51 -11.86 -4.07 22.10
CA GLU A 51 -11.87 -4.95 20.94
C GLU A 51 -12.38 -4.21 19.69
N PRO A 52 -11.88 -4.53 18.48
CA PRO A 52 -10.91 -5.59 18.17
C PRO A 52 -9.44 -5.17 18.26
N TRP A 53 -9.14 -3.92 18.64
CA TRP A 53 -7.76 -3.41 18.72
C TRP A 53 -6.88 -4.19 19.70
N LEU A 54 -7.43 -4.66 20.82
CA LEU A 54 -6.68 -5.48 21.77
C LEU A 54 -6.25 -6.81 21.16
N THR A 55 -7.15 -7.50 20.44
CA THR A 55 -6.79 -8.73 19.71
C THR A 55 -5.72 -8.45 18.63
N GLY A 56 -5.85 -7.36 17.87
CA GLY A 56 -4.83 -6.93 16.91
C GLY A 56 -3.49 -6.58 17.57
N TRP A 57 -3.52 -5.95 18.74
CA TRP A 57 -2.33 -5.66 19.54
C TRP A 57 -1.60 -6.93 19.96
N TYR A 58 -2.35 -7.95 20.40
CA TYR A 58 -1.74 -9.25 20.73
C TYR A 58 -1.12 -9.95 19.53
N LYS A 59 -1.65 -9.79 18.31
CA LYS A 59 -0.97 -10.26 17.09
C LYS A 59 0.41 -9.64 16.93
N LEU A 60 0.51 -8.33 17.15
CA LEU A 60 1.77 -7.60 17.08
C LEU A 60 2.73 -8.01 18.21
N THR A 61 2.26 -8.07 19.46
CA THR A 61 3.15 -8.36 20.60
C THR A 61 3.62 -9.80 20.66
N ASN A 62 2.86 -10.73 20.08
CA ASN A 62 3.24 -12.15 19.98
C ASN A 62 4.10 -12.44 18.74
N SER A 63 4.35 -11.45 17.89
CA SER A 63 5.25 -11.62 16.74
C SER A 63 6.69 -11.89 17.21
N THR A 64 7.34 -12.88 16.59
CA THR A 64 8.77 -13.19 16.82
C THR A 64 9.67 -12.02 16.43
N TYR A 65 9.17 -11.13 15.57
CA TYR A 65 9.83 -9.92 15.11
C TYR A 65 9.90 -8.80 16.16
N ARG A 66 9.20 -8.93 17.30
CA ARG A 66 9.36 -8.02 18.45
C ARG A 66 10.59 -8.39 19.32
N ASN A 67 11.42 -9.34 18.92
CA ASN A 67 12.55 -9.77 19.76
C ASN A 67 13.69 -8.73 19.82
N LEU A 68 14.01 -8.17 20.99
CA LEU A 68 15.13 -7.23 21.16
C LEU A 68 16.52 -7.85 20.89
N ASN A 69 16.63 -9.18 20.90
CA ASN A 69 17.84 -9.90 20.50
C ASN A 69 17.89 -10.19 18.99
N TYR A 70 16.96 -9.64 18.20
CA TYR A 70 16.99 -9.74 16.74
C TYR A 70 18.28 -9.14 16.19
N ASN A 71 18.90 -9.86 15.26
CA ASN A 71 20.12 -9.46 14.56
C ASN A 71 19.77 -9.25 13.08
N PRO A 72 19.85 -8.01 12.55
CA PRO A 72 19.63 -7.77 11.14
C PRO A 72 20.73 -8.40 10.29
N SER A 73 20.42 -8.66 9.02
CA SER A 73 21.34 -9.32 8.07
C SER A 73 21.52 -8.49 6.80
N PRO A 74 21.88 -7.20 6.88
CA PRO A 74 21.93 -6.33 5.71
C PRO A 74 22.85 -6.88 4.63
N GLN A 75 22.43 -6.75 3.37
CA GLN A 75 23.18 -7.20 2.20
C GLN A 75 23.68 -6.00 1.41
N ALA A 76 24.90 -6.09 0.87
CA ALA A 76 25.43 -5.04 0.00
C ALA A 76 24.62 -4.94 -1.31
N ILE A 77 24.28 -6.10 -1.89
CA ILE A 77 23.36 -6.19 -3.02
C ILE A 77 22.25 -7.18 -2.68
N VAL A 78 21.00 -6.76 -2.88
CA VAL A 78 19.84 -7.65 -2.78
C VAL A 78 19.55 -8.24 -4.15
N TYR A 79 19.62 -9.57 -4.26
CA TYR A 79 19.32 -10.32 -5.47
C TYR A 79 17.92 -10.95 -5.37
N ARG A 80 17.06 -10.66 -6.36
CA ARG A 80 15.75 -11.30 -6.55
C ARG A 80 15.59 -11.76 -8.01
N GLY A 81 15.06 -12.97 -8.18
CA GLY A 81 15.08 -13.70 -9.45
C GLY A 81 16.44 -14.33 -9.74
N SER A 82 16.50 -15.13 -10.81
CA SER A 82 17.74 -15.79 -11.25
C SER A 82 18.46 -14.95 -12.32
N ASP A 83 19.70 -14.55 -12.04
CA ASP A 83 20.61 -13.92 -13.01
C ASP A 83 21.68 -14.90 -13.55
N GLY A 84 21.56 -16.18 -13.18
CA GLY A 84 22.51 -17.24 -13.53
C GLY A 84 23.84 -17.23 -12.76
N THR A 85 24.05 -16.27 -11.85
CA THR A 85 25.33 -16.08 -11.14
C THR A 85 25.18 -16.04 -9.62
N HIS A 86 24.19 -15.31 -9.12
CA HIS A 86 24.00 -15.03 -7.70
C HIS A 86 22.77 -15.75 -7.15
N SER A 87 22.92 -16.32 -5.96
CA SER A 87 21.78 -16.83 -5.20
C SER A 87 20.89 -15.70 -4.72
N GLN A 88 19.57 -15.92 -4.76
CA GLN A 88 18.60 -14.99 -4.19
C GLN A 88 18.82 -14.82 -2.68
N ASN A 89 18.84 -13.58 -2.21
CA ASN A 89 19.04 -13.24 -0.79
C ASN A 89 18.00 -12.23 -0.25
N TYR A 90 17.04 -11.82 -1.06
CA TYR A 90 16.02 -10.81 -0.73
C TYR A 90 15.15 -11.14 0.50
N ALA A 91 15.12 -12.41 0.93
CA ALA A 91 14.48 -12.80 2.18
C ALA A 91 15.08 -12.17 3.42
N SER A 92 16.36 -11.78 3.37
CA SER A 92 16.97 -11.00 4.43
C SER A 92 16.29 -9.62 4.58
N LEU A 93 15.99 -8.95 3.46
CA LEU A 93 15.43 -7.61 3.47
C LEU A 93 14.03 -7.59 4.05
N TYR A 94 13.11 -8.41 3.53
CA TYR A 94 11.71 -8.35 3.99
C TYR A 94 11.52 -8.78 5.45
N ARG A 95 12.39 -9.66 5.98
CA ARG A 95 12.36 -10.07 7.39
C ARG A 95 12.85 -8.96 8.31
N ASP A 96 13.92 -8.27 7.91
CA ASP A 96 14.44 -7.12 8.65
C ASP A 96 13.46 -5.94 8.63
N ILE A 97 12.78 -5.71 7.51
CA ILE A 97 11.69 -4.72 7.41
C ILE A 97 10.56 -5.07 8.38
N ALA A 98 10.10 -6.33 8.40
CA ALA A 98 9.06 -6.77 9.31
C ALA A 98 9.46 -6.57 10.79
N ALA A 99 10.71 -6.87 11.14
CA ALA A 99 11.28 -6.59 12.45
C ALA A 99 11.25 -5.09 12.81
N ALA A 100 11.78 -4.25 11.93
CA ALA A 100 11.80 -2.80 12.15
C ALA A 100 10.38 -2.23 12.29
N TYR A 101 9.44 -2.65 11.44
CA TYR A 101 8.06 -2.16 11.45
C TYR A 101 7.28 -2.56 12.71
N VAL A 102 7.36 -3.84 13.13
CA VAL A 102 6.73 -4.32 14.37
C VAL A 102 7.25 -3.56 15.59
N MET A 103 8.56 -3.38 15.68
CA MET A 103 9.17 -2.66 16.80
C MET A 103 8.88 -1.17 16.77
N ALA A 104 8.78 -0.56 15.58
CA ALA A 104 8.40 0.84 15.41
C ALA A 104 6.97 1.10 15.90
N ILE A 105 5.99 0.26 15.53
CA ILE A 105 4.62 0.37 16.03
C ILE A 105 4.59 0.14 17.55
N TYR A 106 5.29 -0.90 18.04
CA TYR A 106 5.33 -1.18 19.47
C TYR A 106 5.84 0.03 20.27
N TRP A 107 6.92 0.67 19.80
CA TRP A 107 7.43 1.90 20.39
C TRP A 107 6.40 3.04 20.33
N LYS A 108 5.72 3.26 19.20
CA LYS A 108 4.71 4.32 19.10
C LYS A 108 3.58 4.17 20.11
N VAL A 109 3.17 2.94 20.40
CA VAL A 109 2.08 2.66 21.34
C VAL A 109 2.54 2.75 22.78
N THR A 110 3.73 2.23 23.10
CA THR A 110 4.19 2.05 24.50
C THR A 110 5.17 3.11 24.98
N SER A 111 5.75 3.89 24.08
CA SER A 111 6.91 4.77 24.31
C SER A 111 8.17 4.06 24.81
N ASP A 112 8.26 2.72 24.74
CA ASP A 112 9.45 1.98 25.15
C ASP A 112 10.59 2.17 24.14
N THR A 113 11.59 2.98 24.53
CA THR A 113 12.71 3.38 23.67
C THR A 113 13.64 2.22 23.33
N ALA A 114 13.61 1.09 24.05
CA ALA A 114 14.41 -0.08 23.68
C ALA A 114 14.03 -0.60 22.28
N TYR A 115 12.72 -0.58 21.96
CA TYR A 115 12.21 -0.98 20.65
C TYR A 115 12.49 0.06 19.57
N ALA A 116 12.44 1.35 19.91
CA ALA A 116 12.86 2.41 19.00
C ALA A 116 14.35 2.29 18.61
N ASN A 117 15.21 2.04 19.59
CA ASN A 117 16.64 1.83 19.39
C ASN A 117 16.90 0.61 18.51
N LYS A 118 16.19 -0.51 18.75
CA LYS A 118 16.35 -1.70 17.91
C LYS A 118 15.83 -1.48 16.49
N ALA A 119 14.64 -0.89 16.31
CA ALA A 119 14.10 -0.57 14.99
C ALA A 119 15.03 0.32 14.16
N THR A 120 15.53 1.41 14.76
CA THR A 120 16.49 2.31 14.08
C THR A 120 17.83 1.64 13.82
N SER A 121 18.32 0.77 14.70
CA SER A 121 19.55 -0.01 14.41
C SER A 121 19.42 -0.91 13.18
N ILE A 122 18.24 -1.49 12.94
CA ILE A 122 17.97 -2.30 11.74
C ILE A 122 17.95 -1.40 10.49
N LEU A 123 17.20 -0.30 10.53
CA LEU A 123 17.12 0.67 9.44
C LEU A 123 18.52 1.23 9.09
N ASP A 124 19.31 1.56 10.11
CA ASP A 124 20.66 2.10 9.96
C ASP A 124 21.65 1.09 9.39
N ALA A 125 21.51 -0.19 9.75
CA ALA A 125 22.35 -1.26 9.23
C ALA A 125 22.13 -1.48 7.73
N TRP A 126 20.89 -1.37 7.25
CA TRP A 126 20.60 -1.36 5.80
C TRP A 126 21.12 -0.09 5.13
N ALA A 127 20.86 1.09 5.71
CA ALA A 127 21.31 2.37 5.17
C ALA A 127 22.84 2.50 5.05
N SER A 128 23.62 1.80 5.88
CA SER A 128 25.08 1.78 5.79
C SER A 128 25.66 0.73 4.85
N THR A 129 24.86 -0.24 4.40
CA THR A 129 25.36 -1.46 3.74
C THR A 129 24.84 -1.60 2.32
N LEU A 130 23.56 -1.34 2.09
CA LEU A 130 22.91 -1.57 0.80
C LEU A 130 23.40 -0.58 -0.25
N THR A 131 24.00 -1.09 -1.32
CA THR A 131 24.50 -0.31 -2.45
C THR A 131 23.79 -0.63 -3.76
N GLY A 132 23.02 -1.73 -3.83
CA GLY A 132 22.27 -2.09 -5.03
C GLY A 132 21.17 -3.14 -4.80
N ILE A 133 20.27 -3.23 -5.78
CA ILE A 133 19.30 -4.31 -5.93
C ILE A 133 19.49 -4.83 -7.36
N SER A 134 19.55 -6.16 -7.51
CA SER A 134 19.88 -6.83 -8.77
C SER A 134 19.14 -8.17 -8.90
N GLY A 135 19.43 -8.91 -9.96
CA GLY A 135 18.85 -10.22 -10.27
C GLY A 135 18.25 -10.25 -11.67
N SER A 136 17.14 -10.96 -11.84
CA SER A 136 16.36 -10.90 -13.09
C SER A 136 15.54 -9.62 -13.15
N SER A 137 14.52 -9.56 -14.01
CA SER A 137 13.48 -8.52 -13.93
C SER A 137 12.90 -8.37 -12.53
N ASP A 138 12.88 -9.44 -11.71
CA ASP A 138 12.28 -9.41 -10.36
C ASP A 138 12.98 -8.42 -9.40
N GLN A 139 14.15 -7.87 -9.76
CA GLN A 139 14.76 -6.75 -9.06
C GLN A 139 13.79 -5.54 -8.92
N PHE A 140 12.90 -5.33 -9.90
CA PHE A 140 11.91 -4.26 -9.86
C PHE A 140 10.77 -4.55 -8.87
N LEU A 141 10.42 -5.82 -8.67
CA LEU A 141 9.51 -6.22 -7.58
C LEU A 141 10.18 -6.03 -6.21
N ALA A 142 11.47 -6.35 -6.10
CA ALA A 142 12.22 -6.09 -4.86
C ALA A 142 12.30 -4.58 -4.55
N ALA A 143 12.60 -3.75 -5.55
CA ALA A 143 12.67 -2.29 -5.37
C ALA A 143 11.30 -1.66 -5.06
N GLY A 144 10.23 -2.14 -5.71
CA GLY A 144 8.88 -1.67 -5.50
C GLY A 144 8.32 -2.06 -4.13
N ILE A 145 8.22 -3.37 -3.87
CA ILE A 145 7.60 -3.89 -2.65
C ILE A 145 8.40 -3.44 -1.43
N TYR A 146 9.68 -3.81 -1.35
CA TYR A 146 10.45 -3.56 -0.13
C TYR A 146 10.80 -2.08 0.06
N GLY A 147 10.80 -1.30 -1.03
CA GLY A 147 11.04 0.15 -0.97
C GLY A 147 9.91 0.91 -0.26
N TYR A 148 8.64 0.61 -0.56
CA TYR A 148 7.53 1.25 0.16
C TYR A 148 7.48 0.79 1.63
N GLU A 149 7.77 -0.49 1.90
CA GLU A 149 7.68 -1.06 3.24
C GLU A 149 8.75 -0.50 4.19
N ILE A 150 10.02 -0.47 3.75
CA ILE A 150 11.10 0.08 4.58
C ILE A 150 10.94 1.59 4.78
N ALA A 151 10.39 2.31 3.78
CA ALA A 151 10.04 3.72 3.93
C ALA A 151 8.96 3.93 5.00
N ASN A 152 7.96 3.05 5.08
CA ASN A 152 6.93 3.09 6.12
C ASN A 152 7.51 2.84 7.52
N ALA A 153 8.39 1.87 7.68
CA ALA A 153 9.09 1.65 8.96
C ALA A 153 9.91 2.89 9.38
N ALA A 154 10.67 3.47 8.44
CA ALA A 154 11.44 4.69 8.67
C ALA A 154 10.56 5.91 9.00
N GLU A 155 9.44 6.06 8.31
CA GLU A 155 8.53 7.19 8.53
C GLU A 155 7.93 7.20 9.94
N ILE A 156 7.59 6.02 10.48
CA ILE A 156 7.16 5.89 11.89
C ILE A 156 8.28 6.38 12.81
N MET A 157 9.53 5.99 12.53
CA MET A 157 10.70 6.33 13.32
C MET A 157 11.20 7.76 13.15
N ARG A 158 10.75 8.51 12.13
CA ARG A 158 11.21 9.88 11.84
C ARG A 158 11.18 10.80 13.07
N SER A 159 10.17 10.65 13.93
CA SER A 159 9.99 11.50 15.11
C SER A 159 10.78 11.02 16.33
N TYR A 160 11.54 9.93 16.24
CA TYR A 160 12.32 9.42 17.36
C TYR A 160 13.60 10.23 17.52
N SER A 161 13.73 10.97 18.62
CA SER A 161 14.89 11.82 18.89
C SER A 161 16.20 11.03 19.05
N GLY A 162 16.13 9.74 19.36
CA GLY A 162 17.28 8.84 19.42
C GLY A 162 17.80 8.39 18.06
N TRP A 163 17.13 8.70 16.94
CA TRP A 163 17.64 8.45 15.59
C TRP A 163 18.44 9.67 15.11
N PRO A 164 19.78 9.61 15.04
CA PRO A 164 20.58 10.79 14.73
C PRO A 164 20.26 11.35 13.35
N ALA A 165 20.23 12.68 13.21
CA ALA A 165 19.90 13.35 11.95
C ALA A 165 20.78 12.88 10.77
N GLN A 166 22.06 12.59 11.02
CA GLN A 166 22.98 12.04 10.02
C GLN A 166 22.61 10.62 9.55
N ASN A 167 22.01 9.82 10.43
CA ASN A 167 21.55 8.48 10.12
C ASN A 167 20.23 8.53 9.33
N VAL A 168 19.32 9.43 9.70
CA VAL A 168 18.13 9.75 8.90
C VAL A 168 18.53 10.21 7.49
N ALA A 169 19.52 11.10 7.38
CA ALA A 169 20.02 11.57 6.09
C ALA A 169 20.62 10.42 5.26
N ARG A 170 21.44 9.55 5.87
CA ARG A 170 21.99 8.36 5.20
C ARG A 170 20.88 7.40 4.73
N PHE A 171 19.84 7.21 5.53
CA PHE A 171 18.70 6.38 5.16
C PHE A 171 17.94 6.98 3.97
N LYS A 172 17.62 8.28 3.99
CA LYS A 172 17.01 8.98 2.86
C LYS A 172 17.86 8.87 1.60
N ASP A 173 19.18 8.99 1.74
CA ASP A 173 20.15 8.81 0.64
C ASP A 173 20.09 7.40 0.05
N MET A 174 20.04 6.35 0.87
CA MET A 174 19.85 4.97 0.37
C MET A 174 18.55 4.84 -0.43
N MET A 175 17.44 5.38 0.07
CA MET A 175 16.15 5.34 -0.63
C MET A 175 16.21 6.02 -2.01
N VAL A 176 16.87 7.18 -2.10
CA VAL A 176 16.98 7.95 -3.35
C VAL A 176 18.01 7.37 -4.31
N LYS A 177 19.11 6.77 -3.82
CA LYS A 177 20.20 6.28 -4.66
C LYS A 177 20.05 4.83 -5.09
N VAL A 178 19.40 3.99 -4.28
CA VAL A 178 19.26 2.55 -4.56
C VAL A 178 17.86 2.21 -5.04
N PHE A 179 16.81 2.63 -4.31
CA PHE A 179 15.44 2.23 -4.64
C PHE A 179 14.87 3.07 -5.77
N TYR A 180 14.83 4.40 -5.61
CA TYR A 180 14.15 5.28 -6.57
C TYR A 180 14.56 5.06 -8.04
N PRO A 181 15.85 4.94 -8.41
CA PRO A 181 16.23 4.81 -9.82
C PRO A 181 15.68 3.55 -10.48
N LEU A 182 15.61 2.43 -9.76
CA LEU A 182 15.02 1.19 -10.26
C LEU A 182 13.52 1.32 -10.44
N ASN A 183 12.83 1.96 -9.49
CA ASN A 183 11.40 2.17 -9.62
C ASN A 183 11.07 3.10 -10.79
N HIS A 184 11.79 4.23 -10.89
CA HIS A 184 11.61 5.21 -11.95
C HIS A 184 11.87 4.59 -13.34
N ILE A 185 13.02 3.91 -13.51
CA ILE A 185 13.38 3.34 -14.81
C ILE A 185 12.40 2.24 -15.23
N PHE A 186 11.86 1.47 -14.27
CA PHE A 186 10.83 0.48 -14.56
C PHE A 186 9.56 1.13 -15.10
N LEU A 187 9.04 2.17 -14.43
CA LEU A 187 7.83 2.87 -14.89
C LEU A 187 8.01 3.61 -16.22
N VAL A 188 9.24 4.01 -16.57
CA VAL A 188 9.52 4.71 -17.83
C VAL A 188 9.80 3.75 -18.99
N GLN A 189 10.53 2.66 -18.74
CA GLN A 189 11.08 1.81 -19.80
C GLN A 189 10.54 0.38 -19.79
N HIS A 190 9.84 -0.05 -18.74
CA HIS A 190 9.31 -1.40 -18.57
C HIS A 190 10.35 -2.48 -18.88
N ASN A 191 11.58 -2.30 -18.38
CA ASN A 191 12.70 -3.20 -18.62
C ASN A 191 12.95 -3.50 -20.13
N GLY A 192 12.69 -2.53 -21.01
CA GLY A 192 12.80 -2.66 -22.46
C GLY A 192 11.67 -3.44 -23.13
N ALA A 193 10.66 -3.89 -22.37
CA ALA A 193 9.48 -4.55 -22.91
C ALA A 193 8.44 -3.53 -23.41
N LYS A 194 7.38 -4.04 -24.05
CA LYS A 194 6.21 -3.21 -24.38
C LYS A 194 5.53 -2.72 -23.09
N ILE A 195 4.95 -1.52 -23.14
CA ILE A 195 4.35 -0.84 -21.98
C ILE A 195 3.28 -1.66 -21.23
N ASP A 196 2.58 -2.55 -21.95
CA ASP A 196 1.51 -3.38 -21.43
C ASP A 196 1.95 -4.81 -21.09
N HIS A 197 3.24 -5.14 -21.25
CA HIS A 197 3.80 -6.49 -21.05
C HIS A 197 3.74 -6.92 -19.59
N TYR A 198 4.30 -6.11 -18.68
CA TYR A 198 4.38 -6.45 -17.26
C TYR A 198 3.02 -6.36 -16.58
N TRP A 199 2.76 -7.29 -15.67
CA TRP A 199 1.52 -7.37 -14.90
C TRP A 199 1.34 -6.18 -13.96
N ALA A 200 0.09 -5.85 -13.63
CA ALA A 200 -0.28 -4.66 -12.85
C ALA A 200 0.50 -4.54 -11.53
N ASN A 201 0.72 -5.65 -10.80
CA ASN A 201 1.43 -5.63 -9.53
C ASN A 201 2.85 -5.02 -9.64
N TRP A 202 3.49 -5.16 -10.81
CA TRP A 202 4.82 -4.62 -11.05
C TRP A 202 4.80 -3.10 -11.04
N ASP A 203 3.94 -2.48 -11.86
CA ASP A 203 3.80 -1.03 -11.85
C ASP A 203 3.32 -0.53 -10.48
N LEU A 204 2.31 -1.18 -9.89
CA LEU A 204 1.70 -0.75 -8.62
C LEU A 204 2.70 -0.72 -7.46
N CYS A 205 3.57 -1.73 -7.33
CA CYS A 205 4.58 -1.71 -6.25
C CYS A 205 5.64 -0.62 -6.48
N ASN A 206 6.01 -0.35 -7.72
CA ASN A 206 6.96 0.72 -8.05
C ASN A 206 6.35 2.13 -7.83
N ILE A 207 5.06 2.31 -8.13
CA ILE A 207 4.30 3.54 -7.80
C ILE A 207 4.27 3.75 -6.27
N ALA A 208 3.90 2.72 -5.51
CA ALA A 208 3.85 2.79 -4.05
C ALA A 208 5.21 3.18 -3.45
N SER A 209 6.29 2.63 -3.98
CA SER A 209 7.67 2.93 -3.57
C SER A 209 8.05 4.38 -3.85
N ILE A 210 7.84 4.87 -5.08
CA ILE A 210 8.16 6.25 -5.47
C ILE A 210 7.38 7.27 -4.64
N MET A 211 6.09 7.03 -4.41
CA MET A 211 5.27 7.90 -3.55
C MET A 211 5.81 7.91 -2.12
N SER A 212 6.18 6.74 -1.60
CA SER A 212 6.69 6.60 -0.24
C SER A 212 8.05 7.28 -0.07
N ILE A 213 8.94 7.15 -1.05
CA ILE A 213 10.25 7.82 -1.08
C ILE A 213 10.07 9.33 -1.21
N GLY A 214 9.13 9.79 -2.05
CA GLY A 214 8.82 11.20 -2.22
C GLY A 214 8.40 11.87 -0.91
N ILE A 215 7.46 11.26 -0.18
CA ILE A 215 7.06 11.75 1.15
C ILE A 215 8.24 11.64 2.13
N LEU A 216 8.91 10.49 2.22
CA LEU A 216 10.02 10.30 3.15
C LEU A 216 11.14 11.34 2.96
N THR A 217 11.41 11.73 1.72
CA THR A 217 12.49 12.68 1.39
C THR A 217 12.03 14.11 1.19
N ASP A 218 10.76 14.40 1.48
CA ASP A 218 10.17 15.72 1.30
C ASP A 218 10.24 16.18 -0.19
N ASN A 219 10.26 15.23 -1.12
CA ASN A 219 10.39 15.44 -2.57
C ASN A 219 9.03 15.31 -3.28
N ARG A 220 8.41 16.48 -3.54
CA ARG A 220 7.11 16.57 -4.22
C ARG A 220 7.14 16.06 -5.66
N THR A 221 8.26 16.18 -6.37
CA THR A 221 8.37 15.71 -7.75
C THR A 221 8.23 14.20 -7.83
N MET A 222 8.93 13.46 -6.97
CA MET A 222 8.82 12.00 -6.89
C MET A 222 7.39 11.57 -6.51
N TYR A 223 6.79 12.21 -5.49
CA TYR A 223 5.39 11.92 -5.14
C TYR A 223 4.43 12.14 -6.31
N ASN A 224 4.55 13.29 -7.00
CA ASN A 224 3.71 13.61 -8.13
C ASN A 224 3.91 12.66 -9.32
N GLU A 225 5.12 12.12 -9.53
CA GLU A 225 5.38 11.09 -10.52
C GLU A 225 4.48 9.86 -10.29
N GLY A 226 4.46 9.33 -9.06
CA GLY A 226 3.62 8.19 -8.72
C GLY A 226 2.12 8.49 -8.85
N VAL A 227 1.66 9.64 -8.36
CA VAL A 227 0.24 10.05 -8.50
C VAL A 227 -0.17 10.22 -9.96
N ASN A 228 0.68 10.85 -10.78
CA ASN A 228 0.42 11.03 -12.20
C ASN A 228 0.44 9.71 -12.95
N TYR A 229 1.35 8.79 -12.60
CA TYR A 229 1.38 7.46 -13.19
C TYR A 229 0.07 6.72 -12.91
N PHE A 230 -0.34 6.67 -11.64
CA PHE A 230 -1.60 6.06 -11.21
C PHE A 230 -2.81 6.60 -11.99
N LYS A 231 -2.86 7.90 -12.26
CA LYS A 231 -4.01 8.54 -12.93
C LYS A 231 -3.98 8.41 -14.46
N THR A 232 -2.83 8.64 -15.10
CA THR A 232 -2.79 8.95 -16.53
C THR A 232 -1.69 8.25 -17.33
N ALA A 233 -0.86 7.38 -16.74
CA ALA A 233 0.18 6.67 -17.51
C ALA A 233 -0.39 5.58 -18.43
N ALA A 234 0.48 5.02 -19.26
CA ALA A 234 0.11 4.02 -20.26
C ALA A 234 0.29 2.56 -19.78
N GLY A 235 1.06 2.31 -18.71
CA GLY A 235 1.31 0.97 -18.19
C GLY A 235 0.19 0.43 -17.30
N ASN A 236 0.31 -0.85 -16.95
CA ASN A 236 -0.76 -1.60 -16.27
C ASN A 236 -1.04 -1.14 -14.83
N GLY A 237 -0.18 -0.33 -14.21
CA GLY A 237 -0.44 0.28 -12.90
C GLY A 237 -1.27 1.57 -12.94
N GLN A 238 -1.56 2.11 -14.12
CA GLN A 238 -2.58 3.15 -14.25
C GLN A 238 -3.95 2.55 -13.91
N ILE A 239 -4.78 3.27 -13.14
CA ILE A 239 -5.97 2.69 -12.49
C ILE A 239 -7.03 2.13 -13.45
N GLU A 240 -7.18 2.70 -14.65
CA GLU A 240 -8.07 2.19 -15.69
C GLU A 240 -7.44 1.06 -16.52
N LYS A 241 -6.15 0.76 -16.36
CA LYS A 241 -5.49 -0.45 -16.88
C LYS A 241 -5.46 -1.55 -15.82
N ALA A 242 -5.19 -1.19 -14.56
CA ALA A 242 -5.20 -2.11 -13.43
C ALA A 242 -6.59 -2.69 -13.20
N ILE A 243 -7.64 -1.86 -13.27
CA ILE A 243 -9.05 -2.26 -13.19
C ILE A 243 -9.68 -1.88 -14.52
N TRP A 244 -9.53 -2.72 -15.54
CA TRP A 244 -9.75 -2.29 -16.93
C TRP A 244 -11.17 -2.42 -17.43
N LYS A 245 -11.97 -3.31 -16.84
CA LYS A 245 -13.34 -3.54 -17.27
C LYS A 245 -14.32 -3.39 -16.12
N LEU A 246 -15.29 -2.50 -16.28
CA LEU A 246 -16.41 -2.35 -15.34
C LEU A 246 -17.64 -3.09 -15.83
N TYR A 247 -18.42 -3.61 -14.88
CA TYR A 247 -19.70 -4.27 -15.08
C TYR A 247 -20.75 -3.67 -14.14
N GLN A 248 -22.01 -3.72 -14.56
CA GLN A 248 -23.15 -3.48 -13.69
C GLN A 248 -23.81 -4.83 -13.40
N VAL A 249 -23.78 -5.27 -12.15
CA VAL A 249 -24.30 -6.58 -11.71
C VAL A 249 -25.12 -6.36 -10.44
N ASP A 250 -26.39 -6.75 -10.46
CA ASP A 250 -27.31 -6.66 -9.31
C ASP A 250 -27.39 -5.26 -8.67
N GLY A 251 -27.31 -4.20 -9.50
CA GLY A 251 -27.32 -2.80 -9.03
C GLY A 251 -25.99 -2.32 -8.42
N GLN A 252 -24.90 -3.08 -8.59
CA GLN A 252 -23.56 -2.75 -8.13
C GLN A 252 -22.57 -2.67 -9.30
N THR A 253 -21.63 -1.72 -9.22
CA THR A 253 -20.48 -1.67 -10.14
C THR A 253 -19.39 -2.62 -9.65
N LEU A 254 -18.97 -3.56 -10.51
CA LEU A 254 -17.84 -4.46 -10.27
C LEU A 254 -16.74 -4.20 -11.31
N GLY A 255 -15.47 -4.29 -10.90
CA GLY A 255 -14.32 -4.06 -11.77
C GLY A 255 -13.41 -5.28 -11.92
N GLN A 256 -13.27 -5.82 -13.12
CA GLN A 256 -12.29 -6.87 -13.39
C GLN A 256 -10.87 -6.27 -13.37
N GLY A 257 -10.04 -6.82 -12.48
CA GLY A 257 -8.61 -6.54 -12.43
C GLY A 257 -7.86 -7.15 -13.61
N GLN A 258 -6.73 -6.52 -13.98
CA GLN A 258 -5.85 -6.94 -15.06
C GLN A 258 -5.33 -8.37 -14.86
N GLU A 259 -5.05 -8.76 -13.61
CA GLU A 259 -4.50 -10.08 -13.27
C GLU A 259 -5.56 -11.15 -12.98
N ALA A 260 -6.86 -10.85 -13.11
CA ALA A 260 -7.92 -11.76 -12.69
C ALA A 260 -7.92 -13.12 -13.42
N GLY A 261 -7.43 -13.17 -14.66
CA GLY A 261 -7.30 -14.42 -15.43
C GLY A 261 -5.93 -15.12 -15.27
N ARG A 262 -5.00 -14.57 -14.48
CA ARG A 262 -3.70 -15.18 -14.16
C ARG A 262 -3.85 -16.14 -12.98
N ASP A 263 -4.07 -15.59 -11.80
CA ASP A 263 -4.38 -16.28 -10.55
C ASP A 263 -4.90 -15.27 -9.51
N GLN A 264 -5.57 -15.76 -8.48
CA GLN A 264 -6.18 -14.89 -7.49
C GLN A 264 -5.20 -14.37 -6.43
N GLY A 265 -4.05 -15.02 -6.26
CA GLY A 265 -2.99 -14.55 -5.35
C GLY A 265 -2.44 -13.20 -5.81
N HIS A 266 -2.18 -13.05 -7.11
CA HIS A 266 -1.74 -11.79 -7.70
C HIS A 266 -2.89 -10.82 -7.98
N ALA A 267 -4.06 -11.31 -8.41
CA ALA A 267 -5.22 -10.43 -8.58
C ALA A 267 -5.55 -9.67 -7.29
N MET A 268 -5.50 -10.34 -6.13
CA MET A 268 -5.67 -9.67 -4.83
C MET A 268 -4.43 -8.86 -4.39
N LEU A 269 -3.22 -9.09 -4.95
CA LEU A 269 -2.02 -8.29 -4.67
C LEU A 269 -2.14 -6.88 -5.23
N ASP A 270 -2.73 -6.76 -6.42
CA ASP A 270 -3.04 -5.47 -7.01
C ASP A 270 -3.85 -4.61 -6.05
N PHE A 271 -4.90 -5.17 -5.43
CA PHE A 271 -5.75 -4.44 -4.50
C PHE A 271 -5.07 -4.09 -3.18
N ALA A 272 -4.10 -4.90 -2.74
CA ALA A 272 -3.27 -4.57 -1.59
C ALA A 272 -2.40 -3.34 -1.88
N LEU A 273 -1.75 -3.31 -3.04
CA LEU A 273 -0.89 -2.22 -3.47
C LEU A 273 -1.70 -0.95 -3.81
N LEU A 274 -2.87 -1.10 -4.43
CA LEU A 274 -3.82 0.00 -4.66
C LEU A 274 -4.28 0.61 -3.32
N GLY A 275 -4.53 -0.21 -2.30
CA GLY A 275 -4.80 0.25 -0.94
C GLY A 275 -3.63 1.08 -0.37
N VAL A 276 -2.40 0.59 -0.52
CA VAL A 276 -1.19 1.32 -0.07
C VAL A 276 -1.04 2.66 -0.79
N ILE A 277 -1.20 2.68 -2.11
CA ILE A 277 -1.13 3.91 -2.92
C ILE A 277 -2.20 4.91 -2.46
N ALA A 278 -3.44 4.45 -2.34
CA ALA A 278 -4.56 5.32 -2.01
C ALA A 278 -4.48 5.85 -0.57
N GLN A 279 -4.09 5.02 0.39
CA GLN A 279 -3.88 5.44 1.78
C GLN A 279 -2.74 6.44 1.91
N THR A 280 -1.63 6.18 1.22
CA THR A 280 -0.47 7.09 1.19
C THR A 280 -0.87 8.46 0.64
N ALA A 281 -1.61 8.51 -0.47
CA ALA A 281 -2.11 9.77 -1.03
C ALA A 281 -3.15 10.45 -0.15
N TYR A 282 -4.09 9.68 0.41
CA TYR A 282 -5.15 10.20 1.27
C TYR A 282 -4.60 10.92 2.50
N ASN A 283 -3.55 10.36 3.11
CA ASN A 283 -2.85 10.99 4.24
C ASN A 283 -2.11 12.29 3.88
N GLN A 284 -1.95 12.58 2.59
CA GLN A 284 -1.41 13.85 2.06
C GLN A 284 -2.50 14.80 1.53
N GLY A 285 -3.77 14.40 1.62
CA GLY A 285 -4.92 15.18 1.15
C GLY A 285 -5.37 14.88 -0.29
N ASP A 286 -4.74 13.92 -0.96
CA ASP A 286 -5.13 13.48 -2.31
C ASP A 286 -6.03 12.23 -2.22
N ASP A 287 -7.34 12.39 -2.42
CA ASP A 287 -8.30 11.29 -2.29
C ASP A 287 -8.31 10.36 -3.52
N LEU A 288 -7.30 9.49 -3.63
CA LEU A 288 -7.24 8.46 -4.67
C LEU A 288 -8.22 7.30 -4.43
N PHE A 289 -8.71 7.11 -3.20
CA PHE A 289 -9.80 6.16 -2.95
C PHE A 289 -11.07 6.56 -3.68
N ALA A 290 -11.42 7.85 -3.70
CA ALA A 290 -12.60 8.35 -4.41
C ALA A 290 -12.41 8.51 -5.93
N TYR A 291 -11.19 8.34 -6.46
CA TYR A 291 -10.88 8.60 -7.87
C TYR A 291 -11.66 7.67 -8.81
N LEU A 292 -12.20 8.26 -9.89
CA LEU A 292 -13.06 7.59 -10.88
C LEU A 292 -14.24 6.84 -10.23
N ASP A 293 -15.01 7.57 -9.41
CA ASP A 293 -16.19 7.05 -8.71
C ASP A 293 -15.86 5.82 -7.83
N SER A 294 -14.76 5.92 -7.09
CA SER A 294 -14.22 4.84 -6.26
C SER A 294 -13.91 3.56 -7.05
N ARG A 295 -13.15 3.68 -8.15
CA ARG A 295 -12.81 2.54 -9.03
C ARG A 295 -12.10 1.40 -8.29
N ILE A 296 -11.27 1.73 -7.29
CA ILE A 296 -10.64 0.73 -6.42
C ILE A 296 -11.69 -0.09 -5.67
N LEU A 297 -12.77 0.52 -5.15
CA LEU A 297 -13.86 -0.20 -4.49
C LEU A 297 -14.59 -1.14 -5.47
N ALA A 298 -14.87 -0.68 -6.70
CA ALA A 298 -15.50 -1.54 -7.70
C ALA A 298 -14.67 -2.81 -7.98
N GLY A 299 -13.35 -2.67 -8.07
CA GLY A 299 -12.46 -3.83 -8.23
C GLY A 299 -12.31 -4.68 -6.97
N ALA A 300 -12.26 -4.06 -5.79
CA ALA A 300 -12.21 -4.77 -4.51
C ALA A 300 -13.47 -5.63 -4.31
N GLU A 301 -14.66 -5.12 -4.65
CA GLU A 301 -15.90 -5.88 -4.61
C GLU A 301 -15.90 -7.05 -5.62
N TYR A 302 -15.36 -6.85 -6.82
CA TYR A 302 -15.24 -7.91 -7.82
C TYR A 302 -14.34 -9.05 -7.34
N VAL A 303 -13.12 -8.72 -6.91
CA VAL A 303 -12.14 -9.74 -6.51
C VAL A 303 -12.58 -10.44 -5.23
N ALA A 304 -13.19 -9.71 -4.28
CA ALA A 304 -13.79 -10.29 -3.08
C ALA A 304 -14.93 -11.25 -3.42
N LYS A 305 -15.88 -10.81 -4.26
CA LYS A 305 -17.03 -11.64 -4.68
C LYS A 305 -16.55 -12.96 -5.29
N TYR A 306 -15.59 -12.91 -6.20
CA TYR A 306 -15.06 -14.11 -6.81
C TYR A 306 -14.36 -15.02 -5.80
N ASN A 307 -13.50 -14.47 -4.94
CA ASN A 307 -12.74 -15.27 -3.98
C ASN A 307 -13.59 -15.81 -2.82
N LEU A 308 -14.78 -15.27 -2.57
CA LEU A 308 -15.80 -15.85 -1.66
C LEU A 308 -16.51 -17.08 -2.26
N GLY A 309 -16.20 -17.45 -3.50
CA GLY A 309 -16.81 -18.60 -4.18
C GLY A 309 -17.98 -18.25 -5.11
N TYR A 310 -18.37 -16.98 -5.22
CA TYR A 310 -19.41 -16.56 -6.18
C TYR A 310 -18.86 -16.38 -7.59
N ASP A 311 -19.74 -16.47 -8.59
CA ASP A 311 -19.37 -16.14 -9.97
C ASP A 311 -19.35 -14.63 -10.21
N VAL A 312 -18.51 -14.22 -11.16
CA VAL A 312 -18.38 -12.85 -11.64
C VAL A 312 -18.34 -12.85 -13.18
N PRO A 313 -18.85 -11.80 -13.85
CA PRO A 313 -18.67 -11.68 -15.29
C PRO A 313 -17.19 -11.52 -15.62
N TYR A 314 -16.76 -12.06 -16.76
CA TYR A 314 -15.37 -11.94 -17.20
C TYR A 314 -15.34 -11.61 -18.69
N THR A 315 -14.49 -10.66 -19.07
CA THR A 315 -14.20 -10.32 -20.46
C THR A 315 -12.76 -10.73 -20.74
N THR A 316 -12.54 -11.40 -21.88
CA THR A 316 -11.18 -11.79 -22.32
C THR A 316 -10.24 -10.59 -22.25
N TYR A 317 -9.15 -10.77 -21.50
CA TYR A 317 -8.07 -9.80 -21.42
C TYR A 317 -6.94 -10.22 -22.36
N THR A 318 -6.44 -9.28 -23.16
CA THR A 318 -5.31 -9.49 -24.06
C THR A 318 -4.38 -8.28 -23.97
N ASN A 319 -3.09 -8.55 -23.80
CA ASN A 319 -2.01 -7.58 -23.92
C ASN A 319 -0.91 -8.15 -24.84
N SER A 320 0.25 -7.50 -24.86
CA SER A 320 1.39 -7.96 -25.66
C SER A 320 2.07 -9.26 -25.20
N ASP A 321 1.76 -9.79 -24.02
CA ASP A 321 2.37 -10.99 -23.44
C ASP A 321 1.41 -12.20 -23.42
N VAL A 322 0.16 -11.96 -23.02
CA VAL A 322 -0.82 -13.01 -22.70
C VAL A 322 -2.20 -12.71 -23.27
N THR A 323 -2.96 -13.79 -23.45
CA THR A 323 -4.42 -13.73 -23.62
C THR A 323 -5.08 -14.62 -22.58
N GLN A 324 -5.92 -14.03 -21.74
CA GLN A 324 -6.64 -14.70 -20.66
C GLN A 324 -8.13 -14.71 -21.01
N THR A 325 -8.62 -15.83 -21.53
CA THR A 325 -10.01 -15.98 -22.02
C THR A 325 -11.02 -16.28 -20.92
N VAL A 326 -10.55 -16.69 -19.74
CA VAL A 326 -11.38 -17.02 -18.58
C VAL A 326 -10.75 -16.47 -17.30
N ILE A 327 -11.59 -16.22 -16.29
CA ILE A 327 -11.10 -15.95 -14.94
C ILE A 327 -10.41 -17.19 -14.37
N SER A 328 -9.27 -17.00 -13.68
CA SER A 328 -8.48 -18.11 -13.14
C SER A 328 -8.95 -18.49 -11.74
N SER A 329 -9.21 -19.79 -11.53
CA SER A 329 -9.50 -20.34 -10.20
C SER A 329 -8.24 -20.66 -9.38
N ASN A 330 -7.05 -20.45 -9.93
CA ASN A 330 -5.79 -20.70 -9.21
C ASN A 330 -5.70 -19.77 -8.01
N SER A 331 -5.35 -20.34 -6.85
CA SER A 331 -5.28 -19.63 -5.56
C SER A 331 -6.58 -18.93 -5.15
N ARG A 332 -7.73 -19.37 -5.66
CA ARG A 332 -9.03 -18.79 -5.28
C ARG A 332 -9.31 -18.98 -3.79
N GLY A 333 -9.64 -17.90 -3.10
CA GLY A 333 -9.88 -17.91 -1.66
C GLY A 333 -8.62 -17.74 -0.82
N ASP A 334 -7.49 -17.39 -1.42
CA ASP A 334 -6.23 -17.15 -0.69
C ASP A 334 -6.37 -15.99 0.32
N ILE A 335 -5.57 -16.04 1.39
CA ILE A 335 -5.69 -15.13 2.54
C ILE A 335 -4.50 -14.16 2.55
N ARG A 336 -4.77 -12.85 2.60
CA ARG A 336 -3.75 -11.81 2.82
C ARG A 336 -4.23 -10.71 3.77
N PRO A 337 -3.29 -9.96 4.38
CA PRO A 337 -3.62 -8.83 5.23
C PRO A 337 -3.77 -7.50 4.47
N MET A 338 -4.91 -7.30 3.81
CA MET A 338 -5.21 -6.02 3.12
C MET A 338 -6.62 -5.49 3.36
N TRP A 339 -7.50 -6.33 3.89
CA TRP A 339 -8.94 -6.12 3.76
C TRP A 339 -9.46 -5.16 4.81
N GLU A 340 -8.78 -5.08 5.95
CA GLU A 340 -9.07 -4.07 6.97
C GLU A 340 -8.88 -2.65 6.44
N LEU A 341 -7.81 -2.39 5.68
CA LEU A 341 -7.60 -1.06 5.08
C LEU A 341 -8.76 -0.68 4.15
N LEU A 342 -9.08 -1.54 3.18
CA LEU A 342 -10.12 -1.25 2.20
C LEU A 342 -11.50 -1.13 2.84
N TYR A 343 -11.88 -2.04 3.73
CA TYR A 343 -13.20 -2.02 4.34
C TYR A 343 -13.38 -0.85 5.32
N ASN A 344 -12.38 -0.54 6.16
CA ASN A 344 -12.50 0.59 7.08
C ASN A 344 -12.54 1.92 6.33
N HIS A 345 -11.80 2.07 5.24
CA HIS A 345 -11.91 3.27 4.40
C HIS A 345 -13.30 3.36 3.74
N TYR A 346 -13.71 2.36 2.96
CA TYR A 346 -14.93 2.47 2.17
C TYR A 346 -16.21 2.24 2.97
N GLY A 347 -16.27 1.16 3.74
CA GLY A 347 -17.47 0.72 4.44
C GLY A 347 -17.74 1.49 5.73
N VAL A 348 -16.69 1.84 6.49
CA VAL A 348 -16.84 2.53 7.79
C VAL A 348 -16.74 4.04 7.63
N LEU A 349 -15.62 4.55 7.09
CA LEU A 349 -15.39 6.00 6.97
C LEU A 349 -16.30 6.64 5.92
N LYS A 350 -16.31 6.10 4.69
CA LYS A 350 -17.10 6.68 3.58
C LYS A 350 -18.55 6.18 3.54
N ARG A 351 -18.90 5.15 4.33
CA ARG A 351 -20.25 4.53 4.38
C ARG A 351 -20.76 4.06 3.02
N LEU A 352 -19.85 3.62 2.14
CA LEU A 352 -20.18 3.06 0.84
C LEU A 352 -20.53 1.56 0.98
N ASN A 353 -21.28 1.04 0.01
CA ASN A 353 -21.60 -0.38 -0.05
C ASN A 353 -20.37 -1.20 -0.47
N GLY A 354 -19.64 -1.71 0.52
CA GLY A 354 -18.54 -2.67 0.35
C GLY A 354 -18.92 -4.06 0.86
N ARG A 355 -20.03 -4.63 0.39
CA ARG A 355 -20.59 -5.89 0.89
C ARG A 355 -19.58 -7.04 0.84
N TYR A 356 -18.97 -7.28 -0.32
CA TYR A 356 -18.09 -8.42 -0.50
C TYR A 356 -16.72 -8.16 0.13
N THR A 357 -16.23 -6.92 0.05
CA THR A 357 -15.02 -6.46 0.76
C THR A 357 -15.16 -6.67 2.26
N LYS A 358 -16.33 -6.37 2.85
CA LYS A 358 -16.63 -6.67 4.26
C LYS A 358 -16.58 -8.16 4.54
N GLN A 359 -17.26 -8.97 3.74
CA GLN A 359 -17.32 -10.41 3.93
C GLN A 359 -15.93 -11.04 3.85
N TYR A 360 -15.10 -10.60 2.91
CA TYR A 360 -13.73 -11.08 2.78
C TYR A 360 -12.84 -10.60 3.94
N ARG A 361 -13.00 -9.34 4.37
CA ARG A 361 -12.36 -8.83 5.59
C ARG A 361 -12.68 -9.74 6.77
N ASP A 362 -13.97 -10.00 7.02
CA ASP A 362 -14.41 -10.82 8.16
C ASP A 362 -13.84 -12.25 8.06
N LEU A 363 -13.74 -12.82 6.85
CA LEU A 363 -13.11 -14.12 6.59
C LEU A 363 -11.61 -14.11 6.91
N VAL A 364 -10.86 -13.09 6.49
CA VAL A 364 -9.43 -12.95 6.80
C VAL A 364 -9.20 -12.76 8.30
N VAL A 365 -10.02 -11.95 8.97
CA VAL A 365 -9.96 -11.74 10.41
C VAL A 365 -10.24 -13.05 11.16
N GLN A 366 -11.24 -13.81 10.73
CA GLN A 366 -11.56 -15.12 11.30
C GLN A 366 -10.41 -16.12 11.09
N ASN A 367 -9.87 -16.21 9.87
CA ASN A 367 -8.74 -17.09 9.55
C ASN A 367 -7.48 -16.71 10.37
N GLY A 368 -7.28 -15.41 10.57
CA GLY A 368 -6.25 -14.85 11.44
C GLY A 368 -6.51 -15.05 12.92
N GLY A 369 -7.55 -15.76 13.37
CA GLY A 369 -7.82 -15.98 14.79
C GLY A 369 -8.28 -14.70 15.51
N GLY A 370 -9.14 -13.91 14.87
CA GLY A 370 -9.78 -12.72 15.42
C GLY A 370 -9.11 -11.40 15.06
N ALA A 371 -7.98 -11.42 14.34
CA ALA A 371 -7.33 -10.21 13.82
C ALA A 371 -6.44 -10.52 12.61
N GLU A 372 -6.39 -9.56 11.68
CA GLU A 372 -5.44 -9.50 10.58
C GLU A 372 -4.03 -9.21 11.11
N GLY A 373 -3.09 -10.14 10.89
CA GLY A 373 -1.70 -10.08 11.33
C GLY A 373 -0.76 -9.50 10.26
N GLY A 374 0.54 -9.74 10.39
CA GLY A 374 1.57 -9.27 9.46
C GLY A 374 2.89 -9.99 9.67
N GLY A 375 3.94 -9.63 8.92
CA GLY A 375 5.28 -10.21 9.09
C GLY A 375 5.30 -11.74 9.01
N GLY A 376 4.82 -12.32 7.91
CA GLY A 376 4.88 -13.76 7.67
C GLY A 376 3.73 -14.60 8.25
N ASN A 377 2.72 -13.98 8.88
CA ASN A 377 1.51 -14.71 9.31
C ASN A 377 0.75 -15.40 8.16
N TYR A 378 1.02 -15.01 6.91
CA TYR A 378 0.37 -15.53 5.70
C TYR A 378 1.33 -16.35 4.83
N GLY A 379 2.43 -16.83 5.41
CA GLY A 379 3.40 -17.71 4.76
C GLY A 379 4.85 -17.31 5.02
N PRO A 380 5.81 -18.25 4.94
CA PRO A 380 7.23 -17.99 5.23
C PRO A 380 7.99 -17.33 4.06
N ASN A 381 7.40 -17.37 2.86
CA ASN A 381 7.97 -16.87 1.61
C ASN A 381 7.56 -15.42 1.36
N SER A 382 8.07 -14.78 0.30
CA SER A 382 7.77 -13.38 -0.06
C SER A 382 6.29 -13.03 0.05
N GLY A 383 5.38 -13.90 -0.42
CA GLY A 383 3.94 -13.63 -0.39
C GLY A 383 3.39 -13.26 0.99
N GLY A 384 3.92 -13.85 2.07
CA GLY A 384 3.54 -13.51 3.44
C GLY A 384 4.15 -12.21 3.98
N TYR A 385 4.97 -11.55 3.16
CA TYR A 385 5.71 -10.32 3.44
C TYR A 385 5.58 -9.29 2.30
N ASP A 386 4.71 -9.49 1.32
CA ASP A 386 4.45 -8.49 0.27
C ASP A 386 3.56 -7.34 0.79
N GLN A 387 3.04 -7.48 2.03
CA GLN A 387 2.36 -6.44 2.79
C GLN A 387 2.87 -6.40 4.24
N LEU A 388 2.92 -5.19 4.81
CA LEU A 388 3.25 -4.97 6.22
C LEU A 388 2.22 -5.57 7.20
N GLY A 389 0.93 -5.57 6.82
CA GLY A 389 -0.17 -6.13 7.60
C GLY A 389 -0.49 -5.40 8.91
N PHE A 390 -0.97 -6.16 9.89
CA PHE A 390 -1.53 -5.73 11.18
C PHE A 390 -2.77 -4.84 11.04
N GLY A 391 -3.59 -5.07 10.01
CA GLY A 391 -4.65 -4.15 9.65
C GLY A 391 -5.76 -4.00 10.68
N THR A 392 -6.08 -5.05 11.46
CA THR A 392 -7.10 -4.93 12.52
C THR A 392 -6.64 -3.95 13.60
N LEU A 393 -5.35 -3.91 13.91
CA LEU A 393 -4.80 -2.91 14.83
C LEU A 393 -4.78 -1.54 14.18
N MET A 394 -4.24 -1.42 12.96
CA MET A 394 -3.89 -0.13 12.38
C MET A 394 -5.06 0.61 11.72
N TYR A 395 -5.96 -0.10 11.04
CA TYR A 395 -6.97 0.50 10.17
C TYR A 395 -8.40 0.50 10.73
N THR A 396 -8.68 -0.25 11.81
CA THR A 396 -10.02 -0.23 12.44
C THR A 396 -10.36 1.16 12.97
N LEU A 397 -11.58 1.63 12.67
CA LEU A 397 -12.13 2.95 13.05
C LEU A 397 -13.20 2.86 14.14
#